data_AF-A0A961WT72-F1
#
_entry.id   AF-A0A961WT72-F1
#
_cell.length_a   1.000
_cell.length_b   1.000
_cell.length_c   1.000
_cell.angle_alpha   90.00
_cell.angle_beta   90.00
_cell.angle_gamma   90.00
#
_symmetry.space_group_name_H-M   'P 1'
#
loop_
_entity.id
_entity.type
_entity.pdbx_description
1 polymer ?
#
loop_
_entity_poly.entity_id
_entity_poly.type
_entity_poly.pdbx_seq_one_letter_code
_entity_poly.pdbx_strand_id
1 'polypeptide(L)'
;MYYALARGDVWSMAVLATAVLGNGLMFVIGFAVALKPFLGAPVETPKHAHEGPVLLWLGPLTLALAGLGAAIFSGVSHHFFSSPMAGAVAGTPVPVEITVVPHAGAALYLSLATIALGIVLYLALDRLRHAMTTVLNAIGWGPDQGFDQVMRGLVRMANAVTRHIHNGRMEVYMTVTFAGIAAALLLPMWLFGEGPSWPAFPELPFYEWTILVIAVIGIGAVISAKNRLTAIVSLGIQGFAVAVIFMLLGAPDLSFTQFMVETLSVVILALVMTRLRLSPADHRPTGEKLVDMAIAGAAGAGFGLALLKVTQMPFNTELTDFFNTYARAIAHGRNIVNVIIVDFRGLDTLGEIAVVMVTGLAILALIRIRKPRRETAAGPGEG
;
A
#
# COMPACT_ATOMS: atom_id res chain seq x y z
N MET A 1 -11.10 -46.36 -8.62
CA MET A 1 -10.24 -47.21 -7.77
C MET A 1 -9.60 -48.37 -8.54
N TYR A 2 -10.35 -49.18 -9.29
CA TYR A 2 -9.80 -50.36 -10.00
C TYR A 2 -8.72 -50.05 -11.06
N TYR A 3 -8.78 -48.87 -11.69
CA TYR A 3 -7.76 -48.43 -12.63
C TYR A 3 -6.36 -48.26 -12.01
N ALA A 4 -6.30 -48.06 -10.69
CA ALA A 4 -5.04 -47.91 -9.95
C ALA A 4 -4.30 -49.24 -9.75
N LEU A 5 -5.04 -50.30 -9.44
CA LEU A 5 -4.49 -51.66 -9.33
C LEU A 5 -3.97 -52.19 -10.67
N ALA A 6 -4.56 -51.73 -11.79
CA ALA A 6 -4.21 -52.19 -13.13
C ALA A 6 -2.94 -51.53 -13.72
N ARG A 7 -2.57 -50.33 -13.29
CA ARG A 7 -1.40 -49.58 -13.83
C ARG A 7 -0.18 -49.55 -12.91
N GLY A 8 -0.35 -49.79 -11.60
CA GLY A 8 0.78 -49.83 -10.65
C GLY A 8 1.50 -48.50 -10.43
N ASP A 9 0.91 -47.38 -10.85
CA ASP A 9 1.49 -46.04 -10.72
C ASP A 9 1.39 -45.53 -9.28
N VAL A 10 2.42 -44.83 -8.79
CA VAL A 10 2.56 -44.36 -7.39
C VAL A 10 1.38 -43.48 -7.00
N TRP A 11 0.94 -42.60 -7.90
CA TRP A 11 -0.22 -41.72 -7.66
C TRP A 11 -1.51 -42.53 -7.48
N SER A 12 -1.68 -43.55 -8.31
CA SER A 12 -2.86 -44.40 -8.28
C SER A 12 -2.92 -45.26 -7.02
N MET A 13 -1.78 -45.76 -6.55
CA MET A 13 -1.65 -46.46 -5.27
C MET A 13 -1.93 -45.53 -4.08
N ALA A 14 -1.46 -44.28 -4.12
CA ALA A 14 -1.75 -43.29 -3.10
C ALA A 14 -3.26 -43.00 -3.00
N VAL A 15 -3.93 -42.78 -4.14
CA VAL A 15 -5.39 -42.58 -4.19
C VAL A 15 -6.14 -43.80 -3.66
N LEU A 16 -5.71 -45.02 -4.00
CA LEU A 16 -6.30 -46.24 -3.48
C LEU A 16 -6.14 -46.34 -1.96
N ALA A 17 -4.95 -46.08 -1.44
CA ALA A 17 -4.66 -46.09 0.00
C ALA A 17 -5.51 -45.04 0.73
N THR A 18 -5.59 -43.81 0.23
CA THR A 18 -6.44 -42.76 0.80
C THR A 18 -7.90 -43.17 0.80
N ALA A 19 -8.38 -43.82 -0.26
CA ALA A 19 -9.76 -44.24 -0.33
C ALA A 19 -10.09 -45.41 0.62
N VAL A 20 -9.20 -46.41 0.74
CA VAL A 20 -9.35 -47.51 1.70
C VAL A 20 -9.29 -46.99 3.14
N LEU A 21 -8.34 -46.11 3.46
CA LEU A 21 -8.25 -45.46 4.76
C LEU A 21 -9.48 -44.60 5.06
N GLY A 22 -9.89 -43.76 4.11
CA GLY A 22 -11.05 -42.89 4.24
C GLY A 22 -12.34 -43.67 4.45
N ASN A 23 -12.58 -44.73 3.67
CA ASN A 23 -13.74 -45.60 3.84
C ASN A 23 -13.67 -46.39 5.15
N GLY A 24 -12.49 -46.84 5.57
CA GLY A 24 -12.27 -47.48 6.87
C GLY A 24 -12.61 -46.53 8.03
N LEU A 25 -12.22 -45.26 7.95
CA LEU A 25 -12.58 -44.24 8.93
C LEU A 25 -14.08 -43.91 8.91
N MET A 26 -14.71 -43.84 7.72
CA MET A 26 -16.17 -43.70 7.62
C MET A 26 -16.91 -44.88 8.26
N PHE A 27 -16.41 -46.11 8.06
CA PHE A 27 -16.92 -47.31 8.74
C PHE A 27 -16.84 -47.13 10.26
N VAL A 28 -15.68 -46.75 10.79
CA VAL A 28 -15.47 -46.51 12.22
C VAL A 28 -16.47 -45.49 12.78
N ILE A 29 -16.62 -44.33 12.13
CA ILE A 29 -17.52 -43.27 12.58
C ILE A 29 -18.98 -43.72 12.47
N GLY A 30 -19.37 -44.34 11.36
CA GLY A 30 -20.72 -44.84 11.13
C GLY A 30 -21.15 -45.85 12.19
N PHE A 31 -20.31 -46.84 12.48
CA PHE A 31 -20.57 -47.83 13.53
C PHE A 31 -20.44 -47.25 14.95
N ALA A 32 -19.56 -46.26 15.17
CA ALA A 32 -19.51 -45.56 16.45
C ALA A 32 -20.81 -44.81 16.74
N VAL A 33 -21.40 -44.15 15.74
CA VAL A 33 -22.70 -43.47 15.90
C VAL A 33 -23.86 -44.47 15.96
N ALA A 34 -23.80 -45.57 15.21
CA ALA A 34 -24.90 -46.53 15.13
C ALA A 34 -24.94 -47.54 16.29
N LEU A 35 -23.80 -47.92 16.88
CA LEU A 35 -23.74 -48.94 17.94
C LEU A 35 -23.46 -48.36 19.32
N LYS A 36 -22.52 -47.43 19.45
CA LYS A 36 -22.05 -46.93 20.77
C LYS A 36 -23.16 -46.30 21.61
N PRO A 37 -24.17 -45.59 21.06
CA PRO A 37 -25.30 -45.08 21.84
C PRO A 37 -26.23 -46.17 22.40
N PHE A 38 -26.27 -47.35 21.78
CA PHE A 38 -27.19 -48.44 22.14
C PHE A 38 -26.51 -49.58 22.89
N LEU A 39 -25.18 -49.58 22.97
CA LEU A 39 -24.36 -50.57 23.68
C LEU A 39 -23.84 -49.96 24.99
N GLY A 40 -24.16 -50.59 26.12
CA GLY A 40 -23.64 -50.21 27.44
C GLY A 40 -24.67 -50.38 28.55
N ALA A 41 -24.27 -50.03 29.78
CA ALA A 41 -25.21 -49.94 30.88
C ALA A 41 -26.16 -48.75 30.67
N PRO A 42 -27.46 -48.88 30.99
CA PRO A 42 -28.38 -47.76 30.91
C PRO A 42 -27.92 -46.66 31.87
N VAL A 43 -27.87 -45.43 31.36
CA VAL A 43 -27.52 -44.24 32.13
C VAL A 43 -28.81 -43.47 32.41
N GLU A 44 -28.98 -42.98 33.63
CA GLU A 44 -30.13 -42.12 33.94
C GLU A 44 -30.07 -40.84 33.11
N THR A 45 -31.09 -40.65 32.28
CA THR A 45 -31.22 -39.45 31.45
C THR A 45 -32.04 -38.39 32.17
N PRO A 46 -31.79 -37.08 31.93
CA PRO A 46 -32.52 -35.98 32.57
C PRO A 46 -34.04 -35.99 32.33
N LYS A 47 -34.51 -36.74 31.32
CA LYS A 47 -35.92 -36.95 30.99
C LYS A 47 -36.19 -38.44 30.87
N HIS A 48 -37.41 -38.86 31.21
CA HIS A 48 -37.83 -40.23 31.04
C HIS A 48 -37.90 -40.57 29.54
N ALA A 49 -37.27 -41.68 29.14
CA ALA A 49 -37.37 -42.18 27.77
C ALA A 49 -38.83 -42.55 27.47
N HIS A 50 -39.32 -42.16 26.30
CA HIS A 50 -40.64 -42.51 25.80
C HIS A 50 -40.53 -42.90 24.32
N GLU A 51 -41.49 -43.68 23.85
CA GLU A 51 -41.57 -44.04 22.43
C GLU A 51 -41.78 -42.78 21.57
N GLY A 52 -41.08 -42.71 20.44
CA GLY A 52 -41.18 -41.60 19.50
C GLY A 52 -42.48 -41.69 18.67
N PRO A 53 -43.10 -40.56 18.29
CA PRO A 53 -44.27 -40.58 17.41
C PRO A 53 -43.93 -41.18 16.03
N VAL A 54 -44.92 -41.79 15.36
CA VAL A 54 -44.74 -42.49 14.07
C VAL A 54 -44.01 -41.64 13.02
N LEU A 55 -44.31 -40.35 12.97
CA LEU A 55 -43.69 -39.39 12.05
C LEU A 55 -42.16 -39.27 12.21
N LEU A 56 -41.61 -39.54 13.39
CA LEU A 56 -40.18 -39.41 13.66
C LEU A 56 -39.36 -40.55 13.06
N TRP A 57 -39.90 -41.77 13.00
CA TRP A 57 -39.22 -42.94 12.45
C TRP A 57 -39.69 -43.36 11.05
N LEU A 58 -40.84 -42.84 10.59
CA LEU A 58 -41.33 -43.11 9.24
C LEU A 58 -40.33 -42.68 8.15
N GLY A 59 -39.72 -41.48 8.28
CA GLY A 59 -38.74 -40.97 7.30
C GLY A 59 -37.46 -41.82 7.21
N PRO A 60 -36.76 -42.09 8.32
CA PRO A 60 -35.64 -43.01 8.33
C PRO A 60 -36.00 -44.41 7.81
N LEU A 61 -37.18 -44.92 8.16
CA LEU A 61 -37.66 -46.22 7.71
C LEU A 61 -37.87 -46.27 6.20
N THR A 62 -38.53 -45.25 5.62
CA THR A 62 -38.74 -45.20 4.16
C THR A 62 -37.42 -45.08 3.40
N LEU A 63 -36.46 -44.29 3.89
CA LEU A 63 -35.12 -44.20 3.31
C LEU A 63 -34.34 -45.52 3.41
N ALA A 64 -34.41 -46.21 4.54
CA ALA A 64 -33.77 -47.51 4.72
C ALA A 64 -34.38 -48.57 3.81
N LEU A 65 -35.71 -48.63 3.71
CA LEU A 65 -36.43 -49.55 2.83
C LEU A 65 -36.19 -49.23 1.35
N ALA A 66 -36.16 -47.96 0.97
CA ALA A 66 -35.85 -47.53 -0.39
C ALA A 66 -34.39 -47.89 -0.76
N GLY A 67 -33.43 -47.68 0.14
CA GLY A 67 -32.04 -48.08 -0.06
C GLY A 67 -31.87 -49.59 -0.18
N LEU A 68 -32.53 -50.36 0.69
CA LEU A 68 -32.55 -51.81 0.62
C LEU A 68 -33.21 -52.31 -0.68
N GLY A 69 -34.33 -51.70 -1.07
CA GLY A 69 -35.02 -52.00 -2.33
C GLY A 69 -34.14 -51.71 -3.54
N ALA A 70 -33.48 -50.55 -3.59
CA ALA A 70 -32.54 -50.22 -4.65
C ALA A 70 -31.35 -51.19 -4.72
N ALA A 71 -30.87 -51.70 -3.58
CA ALA A 71 -29.82 -52.71 -3.54
C ALA A 71 -30.32 -54.06 -4.09
N ILE A 72 -31.46 -54.56 -3.60
CA ILE A 72 -32.03 -55.85 -4.04
C ILE A 72 -32.36 -55.82 -5.54
N PHE A 73 -32.95 -54.72 -6.02
CA PHE A 73 -33.29 -54.50 -7.43
C PHE A 73 -32.19 -53.72 -8.18
N SER A 74 -30.92 -53.94 -7.84
CA SER A 74 -29.75 -53.22 -8.39
C SER A 74 -29.74 -53.13 -9.92
N GLY A 75 -30.08 -54.22 -10.63
CA GLY A 75 -30.14 -54.20 -12.11
C GLY A 75 -31.10 -53.15 -12.68
N VAL A 76 -32.29 -53.02 -12.06
CA VAL A 76 -33.29 -52.02 -12.45
C VAL A 76 -32.82 -50.62 -12.04
N SER A 77 -32.33 -50.46 -10.81
CA SER A 77 -31.82 -49.19 -10.30
C SER A 77 -30.65 -48.65 -11.14
N HIS A 78 -29.72 -49.50 -11.54
CA HIS A 78 -28.59 -49.09 -12.38
C HIS A 78 -28.99 -48.83 -13.83
N HIS A 79 -29.98 -49.55 -14.36
CA HIS A 79 -30.50 -49.29 -15.70
C HIS A 79 -31.19 -47.91 -15.81
N PHE A 80 -32.04 -47.58 -14.84
CA PHE A 80 -32.83 -46.33 -14.89
C PHE A 80 -32.10 -45.10 -14.35
N PHE A 81 -31.22 -45.25 -13.36
CA PHE A 81 -30.56 -44.11 -12.71
C PHE A 81 -29.07 -44.06 -13.01
N SER A 82 -28.30 -45.09 -12.62
CA SER A 82 -26.83 -44.99 -12.62
C SER A 82 -26.22 -44.95 -14.02
N SER A 83 -26.70 -45.76 -14.97
CA SER A 83 -26.12 -45.84 -16.32
C SER A 83 -26.41 -44.58 -17.15
N PRO A 84 -27.64 -44.01 -17.15
CA PRO A 84 -27.89 -42.72 -17.79
C PRO A 84 -27.09 -41.58 -17.16
N MET A 85 -26.97 -41.53 -15.82
CA MET A 85 -26.17 -40.52 -15.12
C MET A 85 -24.67 -40.63 -15.47
N ALA A 86 -24.12 -41.83 -15.42
CA ALA A 86 -22.72 -42.08 -15.77
C ALA A 86 -22.46 -41.73 -17.23
N GLY A 87 -23.36 -42.11 -18.14
CA GLY A 87 -23.22 -41.81 -19.56
C GLY A 87 -23.34 -40.33 -19.89
N ALA A 88 -24.21 -39.60 -19.18
CA ALA A 88 -24.32 -38.15 -19.33
C ALA A 88 -23.03 -37.42 -18.89
N VAL A 89 -22.40 -37.85 -17.79
CA VAL A 89 -21.13 -37.27 -17.32
C VAL A 89 -19.95 -37.67 -18.21
N ALA A 90 -19.92 -38.92 -18.68
CA ALA A 90 -18.83 -39.45 -19.51
C ALA A 90 -18.96 -39.10 -21.00
N GLY A 91 -20.09 -38.56 -21.45
CA GLY A 91 -20.37 -38.25 -22.85
C GLY A 91 -20.48 -39.47 -23.76
N THR A 92 -20.48 -40.68 -23.21
CA THR A 92 -20.57 -41.95 -23.93
C THR A 92 -21.42 -42.94 -23.12
N PRO A 93 -22.12 -43.90 -23.74
CA PRO A 93 -22.86 -44.90 -22.98
C PRO A 93 -21.93 -45.71 -22.06
N VAL A 94 -22.11 -45.55 -20.75
CA VAL A 94 -21.38 -46.30 -19.71
C VAL A 94 -22.38 -47.20 -18.97
N PRO A 95 -22.48 -48.50 -19.32
CA PRO A 95 -23.33 -49.42 -18.59
C PRO A 95 -22.73 -49.68 -17.19
N VAL A 96 -23.54 -49.45 -16.15
CA VAL A 96 -23.16 -49.76 -14.76
C VAL A 96 -23.72 -51.13 -14.40
N GLU A 97 -22.86 -52.14 -14.45
CA GLU A 97 -23.22 -53.53 -14.15
C GLU A 97 -22.72 -53.91 -12.75
N ILE A 98 -23.44 -53.47 -11.72
CA ILE A 98 -23.18 -53.86 -10.33
C ILE A 98 -24.25 -54.87 -9.92
N THR A 99 -23.81 -56.01 -9.41
CA THR A 99 -24.66 -57.10 -8.95
C THR A 99 -24.60 -57.23 -7.43
N VAL A 100 -25.69 -57.68 -6.83
CA VAL A 100 -25.76 -57.96 -5.38
C VAL A 100 -24.88 -59.15 -4.98
N VAL A 101 -24.71 -60.12 -5.89
CA VAL A 101 -23.89 -61.30 -5.63
C VAL A 101 -22.40 -60.91 -5.69
N PRO A 102 -21.62 -61.16 -4.63
CA PRO A 102 -20.20 -60.86 -4.63
C PRO A 102 -19.47 -61.77 -5.62
N HIS A 103 -18.73 -61.15 -6.53
CA HIS A 103 -17.84 -61.85 -7.45
C HIS A 103 -16.42 -61.85 -6.87
N ALA A 104 -15.72 -62.99 -6.96
CA ALA A 104 -14.34 -63.08 -6.54
C ALA A 104 -13.46 -62.17 -7.42
N GLY A 105 -12.85 -61.15 -6.81
CA GLY A 105 -12.01 -60.18 -7.52
C GLY A 105 -11.39 -59.17 -6.56
N ALA A 106 -10.48 -58.33 -7.08
CA ALA A 106 -9.79 -57.31 -6.29
C ALA A 106 -10.74 -56.39 -5.51
N ALA A 107 -11.93 -56.14 -6.06
CA ALA A 107 -13.05 -55.41 -5.45
C ALA A 107 -13.49 -55.98 -4.11
N LEU A 108 -13.71 -57.28 -4.09
CA LEU A 108 -14.15 -58.00 -2.90
C LEU A 108 -13.04 -58.01 -1.86
N TYR A 109 -11.80 -58.31 -2.26
CA TYR A 109 -10.66 -58.32 -1.35
C TYR A 109 -10.37 -56.95 -0.73
N LEU A 110 -10.43 -55.87 -1.51
CA LEU A 110 -10.28 -54.50 -1.00
C LEU A 110 -11.43 -54.09 -0.07
N SER A 111 -12.67 -54.48 -0.39
CA SER A 111 -13.81 -54.25 0.49
C SER A 111 -13.66 -55.00 1.81
N LEU A 112 -13.27 -56.28 1.77
CA LEU A 112 -12.98 -57.08 2.96
C LEU A 112 -11.81 -56.49 3.77
N ALA A 113 -10.74 -56.03 3.11
CA ALA A 113 -9.63 -55.35 3.75
C ALA A 113 -10.07 -54.04 4.42
N THR A 114 -10.96 -53.27 3.78
CA THR A 114 -11.52 -52.03 4.32
C THR A 114 -12.38 -52.31 5.55
N ILE A 115 -13.20 -53.37 5.52
CA ILE A 115 -14.00 -53.81 6.68
C ILE A 115 -13.09 -54.27 7.81
N ALA A 116 -12.09 -55.12 7.53
CA ALA A 116 -11.14 -55.59 8.53
C ALA A 116 -10.38 -54.42 9.17
N LEU A 117 -9.90 -53.48 8.35
CA LEU A 117 -9.27 -52.25 8.81
C LEU A 117 -10.21 -51.41 9.67
N GLY A 118 -11.47 -51.23 9.23
CA GLY A 118 -12.50 -50.51 9.96
C GLY A 118 -12.79 -51.15 11.33
N ILE A 119 -12.88 -52.47 11.41
CA ILE A 119 -13.05 -53.21 12.68
C ILE A 119 -11.85 -52.96 13.59
N VAL A 120 -10.62 -53.12 13.09
CA VAL A 120 -9.40 -52.89 13.88
C VAL A 120 -9.33 -51.46 14.41
N LEU A 121 -9.61 -50.46 13.56
CA LEU A 121 -9.64 -49.05 13.95
C LEU A 121 -10.78 -48.74 14.92
N TYR A 122 -11.93 -49.41 14.79
CA TYR A 122 -13.07 -49.25 15.71
C TYR A 122 -12.75 -49.78 17.10
N LEU A 123 -12.08 -50.93 17.20
CA LEU A 123 -11.58 -51.45 18.48
C LEU A 123 -10.53 -50.53 19.11
N ALA A 124 -9.81 -49.77 18.29
CA ALA A 124 -8.85 -48.76 18.73
C ALA A 124 -9.43 -47.33 18.80
N LEU A 125 -10.75 -47.16 18.71
CA LEU A 125 -11.40 -45.85 18.55
C LEU A 125 -11.00 -44.84 19.62
N ASP A 126 -10.99 -45.24 20.90
CA ASP A 126 -10.67 -44.31 21.99
C ASP A 126 -9.20 -43.86 21.92
N ARG A 127 -8.27 -44.76 21.57
CA ARG A 127 -6.86 -44.43 21.33
C ARG A 127 -6.69 -43.49 20.13
N LEU A 128 -7.40 -43.77 19.03
CA LEU A 128 -7.36 -42.95 17.82
C LEU A 128 -7.91 -41.55 18.09
N ARG A 129 -9.00 -41.45 18.85
CA ARG A 129 -9.60 -40.18 19.25
C ARG A 129 -8.65 -39.37 20.13
N HIS A 130 -8.01 -40.00 21.11
CA HIS A 130 -6.98 -39.32 21.91
C HIS A 130 -5.81 -38.84 21.06
N ALA A 131 -5.25 -39.69 20.20
CA ALA A 131 -4.16 -39.31 19.29
C ALA A 131 -4.55 -38.13 18.39
N MET A 132 -5.75 -38.15 17.80
CA MET A 132 -6.24 -37.08 16.94
C MET A 132 -6.46 -35.78 17.71
N THR A 133 -6.94 -35.86 18.95
CA THR A 133 -7.10 -34.69 19.83
C THR A 133 -5.73 -34.09 20.20
N THR A 134 -4.73 -34.92 20.51
CA THR A 134 -3.36 -34.48 20.79
C THR A 134 -2.73 -33.82 19.57
N VAL A 135 -2.90 -34.39 18.37
CA VAL A 135 -2.39 -33.81 17.13
C VAL A 135 -3.05 -32.47 16.83
N LEU A 136 -4.38 -32.39 16.92
CA LEU A 136 -5.11 -31.14 16.69
C LEU A 136 -4.75 -30.06 17.72
N ASN A 137 -4.58 -30.43 18.99
CA ASN A 137 -4.13 -29.52 20.04
C ASN A 137 -2.67 -29.08 19.85
N ALA A 138 -1.79 -29.95 19.34
CA ALA A 138 -0.40 -29.64 19.04
C ALA A 138 -0.25 -28.73 17.82
N ILE A 139 -1.07 -28.95 16.79
CA ILE A 139 -1.21 -28.00 15.66
C ILE A 139 -1.74 -26.67 16.20
N GLY A 140 -2.62 -26.70 17.21
CA GLY A 140 -3.07 -25.53 17.97
C GLY A 140 -4.08 -24.65 17.23
N TRP A 141 -4.21 -24.82 15.91
CA TRP A 141 -5.07 -23.99 15.06
C TRP A 141 -6.09 -24.93 14.39
N GLY A 142 -7.35 -24.81 14.79
CA GLY A 142 -8.43 -25.46 14.07
C GLY A 142 -8.68 -24.77 12.71
N PRO A 143 -9.20 -25.48 11.70
CA PRO A 143 -9.57 -24.90 10.40
C PRO A 143 -10.49 -23.67 10.51
N ASP A 144 -11.28 -23.62 11.59
CA ASP A 144 -12.23 -22.56 11.90
C ASP A 144 -11.57 -21.19 12.16
N GLN A 145 -10.33 -21.17 12.64
CA GLN A 145 -9.64 -19.92 12.99
C GLN A 145 -8.84 -19.30 11.83
N GLY A 146 -8.73 -19.98 10.68
CA GLY A 146 -7.91 -19.50 9.55
C GLY A 146 -8.38 -18.17 8.99
N PHE A 147 -9.70 -18.01 8.82
CA PHE A 147 -10.29 -16.78 8.28
C PHE A 147 -10.01 -15.57 9.19
N ASP A 148 -10.25 -15.70 10.50
CA ASP A 148 -10.04 -14.63 11.47
C ASP A 148 -8.58 -14.20 11.56
N GLN A 149 -7.64 -15.14 11.36
CA GLN A 149 -6.22 -14.82 11.35
C GLN A 149 -5.82 -14.02 10.12
N VAL A 150 -6.34 -14.39 8.94
CA VAL A 150 -6.12 -13.65 7.69
C VAL A 150 -6.65 -12.22 7.83
N MET A 151 -7.87 -12.06 8.35
CA MET A 151 -8.47 -10.73 8.55
C MET A 151 -7.65 -9.88 9.53
N ARG A 152 -7.23 -10.46 10.66
CA ARG A 152 -6.34 -9.79 11.62
C ARG A 152 -4.98 -9.47 11.02
N GLY A 153 -4.46 -10.31 10.14
CA GLY A 153 -3.22 -10.06 9.40
C GLY A 153 -3.34 -8.85 8.48
N LEU A 154 -4.42 -8.79 7.71
CA LEU A 154 -4.71 -7.69 6.78
C LEU A 154 -4.80 -6.34 7.50
N VAL A 155 -5.56 -6.26 8.61
CA VAL A 155 -5.70 -5.03 9.39
C VAL A 155 -4.37 -4.61 10.04
N ARG A 156 -3.58 -5.57 10.54
CA ARG A 156 -2.25 -5.29 11.09
C ARG A 156 -1.31 -4.74 10.02
N MET A 157 -1.32 -5.33 8.82
CA MET A 157 -0.54 -4.86 7.68
C MET A 157 -0.98 -3.45 7.26
N ALA A 158 -2.28 -3.19 7.14
CA ALA A 158 -2.80 -1.85 6.83
C ALA A 158 -2.32 -0.81 7.85
N ASN A 159 -2.40 -1.11 9.15
CA ASN A 159 -1.91 -0.23 10.21
C ASN A 159 -0.37 -0.07 10.20
N ALA A 160 0.37 -1.10 9.80
CA ALA A 160 1.82 -1.01 9.66
C ALA A 160 2.21 -0.10 8.49
N VAL A 161 1.57 -0.28 7.33
CA VAL A 161 1.78 0.57 6.14
C VAL A 161 1.41 2.03 6.44
N THR A 162 0.26 2.28 7.06
CA THR A 162 -0.16 3.64 7.42
C THR A 162 0.81 4.30 8.38
N ARG A 163 1.31 3.59 9.41
CA ARG A 163 2.30 4.16 10.34
C ARG A 163 3.66 4.40 9.69
N HIS A 164 4.02 3.61 8.68
CA HIS A 164 5.26 3.79 7.94
C HIS A 164 5.18 5.00 7.01
N ILE A 165 4.10 5.12 6.22
CA ILE A 165 3.91 6.21 5.26
C ILE A 165 3.49 7.50 5.96
N HIS A 166 2.46 7.46 6.80
CA HIS A 166 1.93 8.62 7.52
C HIS A 166 2.49 8.73 8.95
N ASN A 167 3.81 8.84 9.06
CA ASN A 167 4.50 8.91 10.35
C ASN A 167 4.32 10.26 11.09
N GLY A 168 3.69 11.25 10.46
CA GLY A 168 3.42 12.57 11.04
C GLY A 168 4.64 13.49 11.16
N ARG A 169 5.82 13.07 10.68
CA ARG A 169 7.05 13.85 10.71
C ARG A 169 7.24 14.59 9.39
N MET A 170 7.11 15.92 9.42
CA MET A 170 7.30 16.78 8.25
C MET A 170 8.68 16.59 7.59
N GLU A 171 9.72 16.35 8.40
CA GLU A 171 11.07 16.04 7.93
C GLU A 171 11.08 14.88 6.95
N VAL A 172 10.41 13.76 7.27
CA VAL A 172 10.39 12.59 6.39
C VAL A 172 9.65 12.88 5.09
N TYR A 173 8.52 13.61 5.15
CA TYR A 173 7.81 14.02 3.94
C TYR A 173 8.66 14.91 3.04
N MET A 174 9.42 15.85 3.63
CA MET A 174 10.34 16.71 2.89
C MET A 174 11.49 15.90 2.28
N THR A 175 12.12 15.01 3.04
CA THR A 175 13.20 14.13 2.57
C THR A 175 12.74 13.26 1.41
N VAL A 176 11.58 12.60 1.52
CA VAL A 176 11.01 11.77 0.45
C VAL A 176 10.67 12.61 -0.79
N THR A 177 10.13 13.82 -0.59
CA THR A 177 9.80 14.73 -1.70
C THR A 177 11.06 15.18 -2.45
N PHE A 178 12.10 15.64 -1.74
CA PHE A 178 13.36 16.05 -2.38
C PHE A 178 14.11 14.88 -3.00
N ALA A 179 14.09 13.70 -2.38
CA ALA A 179 14.65 12.49 -2.98
C ALA A 179 13.88 12.11 -4.26
N GLY A 180 12.55 12.24 -4.26
CA GLY A 180 11.71 12.04 -5.43
C GLY A 180 12.02 13.05 -6.56
N ILE A 181 12.21 14.33 -6.23
CA ILE A 181 12.62 15.37 -7.20
C ILE A 181 14.01 15.05 -7.76
N ALA A 182 14.98 14.73 -6.91
CA ALA A 182 16.32 14.37 -7.35
C ALA A 182 16.28 13.15 -8.28
N ALA A 183 15.50 12.12 -7.94
CA ALA A 183 15.29 10.95 -8.77
C ALA A 183 14.62 11.31 -10.10
N ALA A 184 13.56 12.15 -10.09
CA ALA A 184 12.86 12.57 -11.29
C ALA A 184 13.73 13.40 -12.25
N LEU A 185 14.68 14.17 -11.73
CA LEU A 185 15.61 14.95 -12.55
C LEU A 185 16.80 14.11 -13.05
N LEU A 186 17.39 13.28 -12.19
CA LEU A 186 18.63 12.55 -12.49
C LEU A 186 18.40 11.21 -13.19
N LEU A 187 17.33 10.47 -12.85
CA LEU A 187 17.10 9.14 -13.43
C LEU A 187 16.85 9.19 -14.94
N PRO A 188 16.02 10.09 -15.50
CA PRO A 188 15.83 10.13 -16.94
C PRO A 188 17.13 10.47 -17.68
N MET A 189 17.90 11.44 -17.17
CA MET A 189 19.20 11.81 -17.75
C MET A 189 20.18 10.63 -17.77
N TRP A 190 20.17 9.81 -16.71
CA TRP A 190 21.05 8.65 -16.60
C TRP A 190 20.56 7.46 -17.43
N LEU A 191 19.26 7.15 -17.41
CA LEU A 191 18.67 5.99 -18.09
C LEU A 191 18.59 6.18 -19.60
N PHE A 192 18.25 7.37 -20.07
CA PHE A 192 18.08 7.67 -21.50
C PHE A 192 19.32 8.34 -22.12
N GLY A 193 20.36 8.61 -21.33
CA GLY A 193 21.58 9.27 -21.83
C GLY A 193 21.35 10.72 -22.26
N GLU A 194 20.31 11.38 -21.74
CA GLU A 194 19.88 12.73 -22.13
C GLU A 194 20.58 13.86 -21.35
N GLY A 195 21.70 13.56 -20.69
CA GLY A 195 22.48 14.53 -19.94
C GLY A 195 22.91 15.77 -20.78
N PRO A 196 23.20 16.90 -20.11
CA PRO A 196 23.80 18.05 -20.78
C PRO A 196 25.23 17.77 -21.24
N SER A 197 25.67 18.50 -22.25
CA SER A 197 27.11 18.59 -22.56
C SER A 197 27.80 19.53 -21.58
N TRP A 198 29.07 19.29 -21.27
CA TRP A 198 29.83 20.19 -20.39
C TRP A 198 30.13 21.51 -21.12
N PRO A 199 29.74 22.67 -20.56
CA PRO A 199 29.95 23.95 -21.21
C PRO A 199 31.45 24.33 -21.19
N ALA A 200 31.86 25.15 -22.16
CA ALA A 200 33.15 25.82 -22.09
C ALA A 200 33.18 26.79 -20.91
N PHE A 201 34.39 27.09 -20.42
CA PHE A 201 34.55 28.07 -19.34
C PHE A 201 34.05 29.45 -19.83
N PRO A 202 33.12 30.10 -19.11
CA PRO A 202 32.51 31.33 -19.60
C PRO A 202 33.47 32.51 -19.50
N GLU A 203 33.52 33.33 -20.56
CA GLU A 203 34.24 34.60 -20.56
C GLU A 203 33.35 35.71 -19.98
N LEU A 204 33.30 35.78 -18.65
CA LEU A 204 32.51 36.81 -17.95
C LEU A 204 33.37 38.04 -17.61
N PRO A 205 32.82 39.26 -17.73
CA PRO A 205 33.41 40.47 -17.18
C PRO A 205 33.65 40.36 -15.66
N PHE A 206 34.62 41.14 -15.15
CA PHE A 206 34.99 41.13 -13.73
C PHE A 206 33.81 41.38 -12.77
N TYR A 207 32.87 42.25 -13.14
CA TYR A 207 31.72 42.58 -12.28
C TYR A 207 30.74 41.39 -12.15
N GLU A 208 30.54 40.60 -13.20
CA GLU A 208 29.71 39.38 -13.15
C GLU A 208 30.35 38.31 -12.26
N TRP A 209 31.67 38.10 -12.41
CA TRP A 209 32.43 37.24 -11.50
C TRP A 209 32.32 37.69 -10.04
N THR A 210 32.40 38.99 -9.80
CA THR A 210 32.29 39.55 -8.44
C THR A 210 30.94 39.21 -7.81
N ILE A 211 29.84 39.34 -8.55
CA ILE A 211 28.50 39.03 -8.04
C ILE A 211 28.31 37.52 -7.83
N LEU A 212 28.83 36.68 -8.72
CA LEU A 212 28.81 35.23 -8.54
C LEU A 212 29.57 34.82 -7.27
N VAL A 213 30.73 35.41 -7.02
CA VAL A 213 31.49 35.17 -5.78
C VAL A 213 30.69 35.62 -4.56
N ILE A 214 30.03 36.80 -4.61
CA ILE A 214 29.14 37.27 -3.53
C ILE A 214 27.99 36.27 -3.29
N ALA A 215 27.37 35.73 -4.34
CA ALA A 215 26.32 34.74 -4.21
C ALA A 215 26.83 33.44 -3.55
N VAL A 216 28.01 32.94 -3.95
CA VAL A 216 28.65 31.76 -3.33
C VAL A 216 28.97 32.01 -1.86
N ILE A 217 29.49 33.19 -1.52
CA ILE A 217 29.73 33.59 -0.12
C ILE A 217 28.41 33.65 0.65
N GLY A 218 27.34 34.18 0.04
CA GLY A 218 26.01 34.23 0.63
C GLY A 218 25.47 32.84 0.98
N ILE A 219 25.59 31.88 0.07
CA ILE A 219 25.24 30.47 0.32
C ILE A 219 26.04 29.91 1.50
N GLY A 220 27.36 30.14 1.50
CA GLY A 220 28.24 29.72 2.60
C GLY A 220 27.86 30.33 3.95
N ALA A 221 27.47 31.61 3.96
CA ALA A 221 27.01 32.30 5.16
C ALA A 221 25.68 31.74 5.68
N VAL A 222 24.73 31.41 4.80
CA VAL A 222 23.46 30.78 5.18
C VAL A 222 23.69 29.39 5.78
N ILE A 223 24.50 28.55 5.15
CA ILE A 223 24.77 27.17 5.60
C ILE A 223 25.55 27.17 6.93
N SER A 224 26.47 28.11 7.11
CA SER A 224 27.32 28.21 8.30
C SER A 224 26.66 28.97 9.46
N ALA A 225 25.46 29.51 9.26
CA ALA A 225 24.77 30.32 10.24
C ALA A 225 24.43 29.53 11.51
N LYS A 226 24.96 29.99 12.65
CA LYS A 226 24.75 29.32 13.95
C LYS A 226 23.33 29.45 14.48
N ASN A 227 22.57 30.44 14.03
CA ASN A 227 21.19 30.63 14.43
C ASN A 227 20.32 31.00 13.22
N ARG A 228 19.02 30.74 13.34
CA ARG A 228 18.04 30.95 12.26
C ARG A 228 17.95 32.41 11.84
N LEU A 229 18.11 33.36 12.76
CA LEU A 229 18.07 34.79 12.42
C LEU A 229 19.21 35.15 11.45
N THR A 230 20.44 34.74 11.79
CA THR A 230 21.61 34.94 10.94
C THR A 230 21.44 34.24 9.60
N ALA A 231 20.87 33.03 9.56
CA ALA A 231 20.61 32.33 8.31
C ALA A 231 19.65 33.12 7.40
N ILE A 232 18.55 33.62 7.95
CA ILE A 232 17.55 34.34 7.15
C ILE A 232 18.06 35.73 6.75
N VAL A 233 18.76 36.45 7.62
CA VAL A 233 19.38 37.74 7.23
C VAL A 233 20.46 37.53 6.15
N SER A 234 21.23 36.44 6.25
CA SER A 234 22.23 36.09 5.23
C SER A 234 21.58 35.68 3.90
N LEU A 235 20.35 35.19 3.91
CA LEU A 235 19.57 34.94 2.68
C LEU A 235 19.36 36.22 1.88
N GLY A 236 19.33 37.38 2.53
CA GLY A 236 19.28 38.68 1.85
C GLY A 236 20.46 38.90 0.91
N ILE A 237 21.65 38.41 1.24
CA ILE A 237 22.81 38.47 0.33
C ILE A 237 22.48 37.77 -1.00
N GLN A 238 21.77 36.64 -0.94
CA GLN A 238 21.33 35.91 -2.13
C GLN A 238 20.28 36.69 -2.92
N GLY A 239 19.30 37.27 -2.25
CA GLY A 239 18.25 38.07 -2.88
C GLY A 239 18.81 39.30 -3.61
N PHE A 240 19.74 40.02 -2.98
CA PHE A 240 20.44 41.16 -3.59
C PHE A 240 21.36 40.72 -4.73
N ALA A 241 22.08 39.60 -4.61
CA ALA A 241 22.90 39.08 -5.70
C ALA A 241 22.04 38.75 -6.94
N VAL A 242 20.89 38.08 -6.75
CA VAL A 242 19.93 37.79 -7.83
C VAL A 242 19.38 39.07 -8.46
N ALA A 243 19.01 40.06 -7.65
CA ALA A 243 18.53 41.35 -8.16
C ALA A 243 19.57 42.06 -9.05
N VAL A 244 20.84 42.05 -8.65
CA VAL A 244 21.92 42.62 -9.47
C VAL A 244 22.14 41.79 -10.75
N ILE A 245 22.05 40.45 -10.69
CA ILE A 245 22.09 39.59 -11.89
C ILE A 245 20.98 39.99 -12.87
N PHE A 246 19.75 40.19 -12.42
CA PHE A 246 18.66 40.67 -13.30
C PHE A 246 18.99 42.03 -13.93
N MET A 247 19.56 42.95 -13.17
CA MET A 247 19.95 44.26 -13.70
C MET A 247 21.02 44.13 -14.79
N LEU A 248 22.03 43.28 -14.57
CA LEU A 248 23.09 43.03 -15.56
C LEU A 248 22.58 42.35 -16.83
N LEU A 249 21.57 41.49 -16.71
CA LEU A 249 20.93 40.80 -17.85
C LEU A 249 19.85 41.64 -18.54
N GLY A 250 19.76 42.94 -18.25
CA GLY A 250 18.84 43.86 -18.93
C GLY A 250 17.38 43.72 -18.48
N ALA A 251 17.14 43.17 -17.29
CA ALA A 251 15.83 42.99 -16.68
C ALA A 251 15.61 43.95 -15.49
N PRO A 252 15.52 45.28 -15.72
CA PRO A 252 15.45 46.27 -14.65
C PRO A 252 14.17 46.15 -13.80
N ASP A 253 13.02 45.87 -14.41
CA ASP A 253 11.74 45.75 -13.68
C ASP A 253 11.79 44.59 -12.67
N LEU A 254 12.33 43.44 -13.08
CA LEU A 254 12.57 42.27 -12.22
C LEU A 254 13.58 42.58 -11.10
N SER A 255 14.61 43.39 -11.41
CA SER A 255 15.60 43.82 -10.42
C SER A 255 14.98 44.71 -9.34
N PHE A 256 14.23 45.74 -9.72
CA PHE A 256 13.58 46.65 -8.78
C PHE A 256 12.57 45.92 -7.88
N THR A 257 11.76 45.04 -8.45
CA THR A 257 10.81 44.24 -7.66
C THR A 257 11.54 43.30 -6.71
N GLN A 258 12.63 42.65 -7.15
CA GLN A 258 13.44 41.79 -6.28
C GLN A 258 14.05 42.56 -5.11
N PHE A 259 14.62 43.76 -5.34
CA PHE A 259 15.13 44.60 -4.25
C PHE A 259 14.05 45.00 -3.25
N MET A 260 12.86 45.37 -3.76
CA MET A 260 11.73 45.78 -2.92
C MET A 260 11.24 44.60 -2.08
N VAL A 261 11.04 43.43 -2.69
CA VAL A 261 10.57 42.22 -1.99
C VAL A 261 11.60 41.75 -0.96
N GLU A 262 12.89 41.79 -1.28
CA GLU A 262 13.95 41.44 -0.33
C GLU A 262 13.94 42.37 0.88
N THR A 263 13.86 43.69 0.64
CA THR A 263 13.79 44.69 1.69
C THR A 263 12.55 44.49 2.58
N LEU A 264 11.37 44.28 1.98
CA LEU A 264 10.13 44.02 2.71
C LEU A 264 10.19 42.72 3.52
N SER A 265 10.79 41.66 2.96
CA SER A 265 10.94 40.37 3.63
C SER A 265 11.81 40.49 4.88
N VAL A 266 12.92 41.22 4.79
CA VAL A 266 13.78 41.52 5.93
C VAL A 266 13.02 42.31 7.00
N VAL A 267 12.23 43.32 6.63
CA VAL A 267 11.43 44.11 7.58
C VAL A 267 10.37 43.26 8.28
N ILE A 268 9.59 42.47 7.52
CA ILE A 268 8.56 41.59 8.05
C ILE A 268 9.19 40.55 8.99
N LEU A 269 10.29 39.94 8.57
CA LEU A 269 11.01 38.98 9.40
C LEU A 269 11.50 39.64 10.69
N ALA A 270 12.17 40.79 10.61
CA ALA A 270 12.66 41.50 11.78
C ALA A 270 11.53 41.78 12.78
N LEU A 271 10.36 42.20 12.29
CA LEU A 271 9.16 42.40 13.11
C LEU A 271 8.71 41.11 13.80
N VAL A 272 8.56 40.01 13.05
CA VAL A 272 8.14 38.70 13.60
C VAL A 272 9.15 38.19 14.64
N MET A 273 10.44 38.40 14.38
CA MET A 273 11.53 37.96 15.23
C MET A 273 11.54 38.64 16.61
N THR A 274 10.99 39.85 16.75
CA THR A 274 10.79 40.48 18.06
C THR A 274 9.85 39.68 18.98
N ARG A 275 9.02 38.80 18.42
CA ARG A 275 8.02 38.00 19.15
C ARG A 275 8.38 36.53 19.26
N LEU A 276 9.38 36.05 18.52
CA LEU A 276 9.70 34.63 18.41
C LEU A 276 11.00 34.30 19.14
N ARG A 277 10.94 33.40 20.13
CA ARG A 277 12.14 32.83 20.76
C ARG A 277 12.61 31.65 19.93
N LEU A 278 13.60 31.86 19.06
CA LEU A 278 14.21 30.78 18.30
C LEU A 278 15.27 30.07 19.13
N SER A 279 15.16 28.74 19.23
CA SER A 279 16.20 27.92 19.85
C SER A 279 17.48 27.94 18.99
N PRO A 280 18.67 28.08 19.59
CA PRO A 280 19.89 28.37 18.82
C PRO A 280 20.54 27.19 18.10
N ALA A 281 20.09 25.95 18.25
CA ALA A 281 20.85 24.83 17.69
C ALA A 281 19.99 23.68 17.13
N ASP A 282 20.43 23.21 15.97
CA ASP A 282 20.00 21.94 15.38
C ASP A 282 20.76 20.78 16.04
N HIS A 283 20.08 20.10 16.98
CA HIS A 283 20.65 19.02 17.80
C HIS A 283 20.75 17.67 17.06
N ARG A 284 20.50 17.63 15.74
CA ARG A 284 20.51 16.40 14.96
C ARG A 284 21.92 15.78 14.85
N PRO A 285 22.02 14.44 14.89
CA PRO A 285 23.28 13.72 14.72
C PRO A 285 23.88 13.95 13.33
N THR A 286 25.20 13.88 13.22
CA THR A 286 25.95 14.16 11.99
C THR A 286 25.55 13.25 10.82
N GLY A 287 25.14 12.01 11.11
CA GLY A 287 24.69 11.05 10.08
C GLY A 287 23.42 11.48 9.36
N GLU A 288 22.41 11.99 10.09
CA GLU A 288 21.18 12.51 9.49
C GLU A 288 21.47 13.75 8.62
N LYS A 289 22.36 14.63 9.11
CA LYS A 289 22.80 15.81 8.35
C LYS A 289 23.49 15.42 7.03
N LEU A 290 24.26 14.34 7.02
CA LEU A 290 24.94 13.87 5.80
C LEU A 290 23.94 13.39 4.74
N VAL A 291 22.88 12.68 5.16
CA VAL A 291 21.81 12.24 4.25
C VAL A 291 21.07 13.46 3.68
N ASP A 292 20.69 14.41 4.52
CA ASP A 292 20.04 15.65 4.08
C ASP A 292 20.93 16.44 3.10
N MET A 293 22.23 16.54 3.37
CA MET A 293 23.19 17.17 2.47
C MET A 293 23.32 16.43 1.14
N ALA A 294 23.35 15.10 1.15
CA ALA A 294 23.44 14.30 -0.06
C ALA A 294 22.18 14.47 -0.92
N ILE A 295 20.99 14.48 -0.32
CA ILE A 295 19.72 14.66 -1.01
C ILE A 295 19.59 16.09 -1.56
N ALA A 296 19.92 17.09 -0.75
CA ALA A 296 19.92 18.49 -1.18
C ALA A 296 20.92 18.73 -2.31
N GLY A 297 22.12 18.16 -2.21
CA GLY A 297 23.14 18.20 -3.25
C GLY A 297 22.69 17.50 -4.54
N ALA A 298 22.06 16.33 -4.44
CA ALA A 298 21.52 15.61 -5.59
C ALA A 298 20.38 16.38 -6.26
N ALA A 299 19.45 16.96 -5.49
CA ALA A 299 18.38 17.79 -6.03
C ALA A 299 18.92 19.07 -6.70
N GLY A 300 19.84 19.77 -6.04
CA GLY A 300 20.49 20.97 -6.58
C GLY A 300 21.30 20.69 -7.84
N ALA A 301 22.08 19.60 -7.86
CA ALA A 301 22.79 19.14 -9.05
C ALA A 301 21.82 18.74 -10.16
N GLY A 302 20.72 18.05 -9.83
CA GLY A 302 19.66 17.71 -10.78
C GLY A 302 19.07 18.95 -11.45
N PHE A 303 18.73 19.98 -10.68
CA PHE A 303 18.25 21.26 -11.22
C PHE A 303 19.33 21.96 -12.06
N GLY A 304 20.58 21.98 -11.59
CA GLY A 304 21.70 22.60 -12.31
C GLY A 304 21.96 21.93 -13.66
N LEU A 305 21.99 20.60 -13.71
CA LEU A 305 22.15 19.82 -14.93
C LEU A 305 20.94 19.97 -15.86
N ALA A 306 19.72 20.01 -15.30
CA ALA A 306 18.51 20.24 -16.08
C ALA A 306 18.51 21.62 -16.74
N LEU A 307 18.85 22.66 -15.97
CA LEU A 307 18.96 24.02 -16.49
C LEU A 307 20.05 24.12 -17.57
N LEU A 308 21.20 23.50 -17.34
CA LEU A 308 22.28 23.42 -18.32
C LEU A 308 21.85 22.71 -19.62
N LYS A 309 21.00 21.68 -19.51
CA LYS A 309 20.44 21.01 -20.70
C LYS A 309 19.46 21.91 -21.44
N VAL A 310 18.57 22.60 -20.71
CA VAL A 310 17.58 23.52 -21.28
C VAL A 310 18.25 24.67 -22.02
N THR A 311 19.33 25.25 -21.48
CA THR A 311 20.06 26.35 -22.15
C THR A 311 20.83 25.91 -23.40
N GLN A 312 21.02 24.61 -23.61
CA GLN A 312 21.63 24.05 -24.83
C GLN A 312 20.60 23.74 -25.92
N MET A 313 19.31 23.81 -25.61
CA MET A 313 18.26 23.63 -26.61
C MET A 313 18.11 24.89 -27.48
N PRO A 314 17.76 24.75 -28.77
CA PRO A 314 17.47 25.89 -29.62
C PRO A 314 16.38 26.79 -29.00
N PHE A 315 16.69 28.07 -28.81
CA PHE A 315 15.73 29.04 -28.29
C PHE A 315 14.75 29.45 -29.40
N ASN A 316 13.46 29.22 -29.20
CA ASN A 316 12.41 29.67 -30.12
C ASN A 316 12.04 31.13 -29.83
N THR A 317 12.29 32.03 -30.78
CA THR A 317 12.03 33.48 -30.66
C THR A 317 10.61 33.89 -31.03
N GLU A 318 9.73 32.97 -31.47
CA GLU A 318 8.39 33.30 -31.98
C GLU A 318 7.58 34.23 -31.05
N LEU A 319 7.55 33.95 -29.75
CA LEU A 319 6.88 34.82 -28.78
C LEU A 319 7.61 36.15 -28.57
N THR A 320 8.95 36.15 -28.57
CA THR A 320 9.75 37.37 -28.48
C THR A 320 9.46 38.29 -29.67
N ASP A 321 9.40 37.74 -30.87
CA ASP A 321 9.13 38.48 -32.11
C ASP A 321 7.68 38.98 -32.17
N PHE A 322 6.73 38.17 -31.71
CA PHE A 322 5.33 38.56 -31.54
C PHE A 322 5.21 39.78 -30.61
N PHE A 323 5.76 39.71 -29.39
CA PHE A 323 5.66 40.82 -28.44
C PHE A 323 6.42 42.06 -28.91
N ASN A 324 7.60 41.91 -29.53
CA ASN A 324 8.33 43.03 -30.11
C ASN A 324 7.53 43.77 -31.19
N THR A 325 6.83 43.02 -32.04
CA THR A 325 6.03 43.58 -33.13
C THR A 325 4.77 44.27 -32.62
N TYR A 326 4.06 43.65 -31.68
CA TYR A 326 2.70 44.09 -31.30
C TYR A 326 2.62 44.92 -30.03
N ALA A 327 3.63 44.91 -29.13
CA ALA A 327 3.56 45.65 -27.87
C ALA A 327 3.34 47.15 -28.06
N ARG A 328 4.03 47.76 -29.04
CA ARG A 328 3.85 49.18 -29.37
C ARG A 328 2.72 49.42 -30.36
N ALA A 329 2.55 48.52 -31.33
CA ALA A 329 1.58 48.71 -32.42
C ALA A 329 0.14 48.54 -31.96
N ILE A 330 -0.14 47.57 -31.08
CA ILE A 330 -1.48 47.21 -30.62
C ILE A 330 -1.72 47.69 -29.19
N ALA A 331 -0.79 47.41 -28.27
CA ALA A 331 -0.95 47.75 -26.85
C ALA A 331 -0.37 49.14 -26.47
N HIS A 332 0.15 49.89 -27.46
CA HIS A 332 0.66 51.25 -27.31
C HIS A 332 1.73 51.49 -26.24
N GLY A 333 2.38 50.44 -25.73
CA GLY A 333 3.40 50.53 -24.69
C GLY A 333 4.83 50.43 -25.22
N ARG A 334 5.75 51.10 -24.55
CA ARG A 334 7.20 51.07 -24.85
C ARG A 334 7.98 50.09 -23.97
N ASN A 335 7.50 49.86 -22.75
CA ASN A 335 8.05 48.85 -21.86
C ASN A 335 7.35 47.50 -22.15
N ILE A 336 8.05 46.63 -22.88
CA ILE A 336 7.52 45.33 -23.32
C ILE A 336 7.14 44.45 -22.13
N VAL A 337 7.94 44.45 -21.05
CA VAL A 337 7.65 43.63 -19.86
C VAL A 337 6.32 44.07 -19.23
N ASN A 338 6.14 45.37 -19.00
CA ASN A 338 4.89 45.90 -18.46
C ASN A 338 3.68 45.63 -19.37
N VAL A 339 3.87 45.74 -20.69
CA VAL A 339 2.80 45.45 -21.67
C VAL A 339 2.41 43.97 -21.64
N ILE A 340 3.38 43.06 -21.51
CA ILE A 340 3.10 41.63 -21.42
C ILE A 340 2.25 41.34 -20.18
N ILE A 341 2.64 41.83 -19.01
CA ILE A 341 1.94 41.47 -17.76
C ILE A 341 0.58 42.15 -17.61
N VAL A 342 0.39 43.38 -18.11
CA VAL A 342 -0.88 44.11 -17.93
C VAL A 342 -1.88 43.88 -19.07
N ASP A 343 -1.39 43.76 -20.31
CA ASP A 343 -2.25 43.73 -21.51
C ASP A 343 -2.38 42.30 -22.05
N PHE A 344 -1.31 41.74 -22.61
CA PHE A 344 -1.34 40.42 -23.25
C PHE A 344 -1.62 39.27 -22.27
N ARG A 345 -1.09 39.36 -21.04
CA ARG A 345 -1.25 38.36 -19.97
C ARG A 345 -1.84 38.97 -18.70
N GLY A 346 -2.71 39.98 -18.86
CA GLY A 346 -3.38 40.67 -17.75
C GLY A 346 -4.13 39.76 -16.76
N LEU A 347 -4.59 38.60 -17.22
CA LEU A 347 -5.27 37.62 -16.37
C LEU A 347 -4.33 37.01 -15.31
N ASP A 348 -3.07 36.77 -15.65
CA ASP A 348 -2.09 36.24 -14.69
C ASP A 348 -1.84 37.28 -13.59
N THR A 349 -1.68 38.55 -13.96
CA THR A 349 -1.52 39.67 -13.02
C THR A 349 -2.75 39.87 -12.12
N LEU A 350 -3.96 39.73 -12.66
CA LEU A 350 -5.19 39.73 -11.85
C LEU A 350 -5.17 38.60 -10.81
N GLY A 351 -4.71 37.41 -11.22
CA GLY A 351 -4.54 36.26 -10.34
C GLY A 351 -3.52 36.50 -9.23
N GLU A 352 -2.36 37.06 -9.57
CA GLU A 352 -1.32 37.44 -8.59
C GLU A 352 -1.83 38.46 -7.57
N ILE A 353 -2.53 39.51 -8.03
CA ILE A 353 -3.16 40.50 -7.15
C ILE A 353 -4.18 39.83 -6.23
N ALA A 354 -5.01 38.92 -6.75
CA ALA A 354 -5.96 38.16 -5.94
C ALA A 354 -5.26 37.32 -4.87
N VAL A 355 -4.14 36.64 -5.19
CA VAL A 355 -3.34 35.87 -4.22
C VAL A 355 -2.78 36.78 -3.12
N VAL A 356 -2.22 37.94 -3.47
CA VAL A 356 -1.71 38.90 -2.48
C VAL A 356 -2.83 39.43 -1.58
N MET A 357 -3.97 39.77 -2.17
CA MET A 357 -5.16 40.25 -1.44
C MET A 357 -5.68 39.18 -0.47
N VAL A 358 -5.86 37.94 -0.93
CA VAL A 358 -6.30 36.82 -0.10
C VAL A 358 -5.29 36.51 1.01
N THR A 359 -3.99 36.58 0.71
CA THR A 359 -2.92 36.41 1.71
C THR A 359 -3.02 37.48 2.79
N GLY A 360 -3.21 38.75 2.41
CA GLY A 360 -3.44 39.85 3.34
C GLY A 360 -4.68 39.64 4.22
N LEU A 361 -5.80 39.23 3.64
CA LEU A 361 -7.02 38.90 4.38
C LEU A 361 -6.83 37.71 5.34
N ALA A 362 -6.12 36.67 4.92
CA ALA A 362 -5.81 35.50 5.74
C ALA A 362 -4.93 35.88 6.94
N ILE A 363 -3.91 36.72 6.73
CA ILE A 363 -3.07 37.25 7.81
C ILE A 363 -3.93 38.07 8.80
N LEU A 364 -4.81 38.94 8.30
CA LEU A 364 -5.72 39.72 9.15
C LEU A 364 -6.67 38.83 9.96
N ALA A 365 -7.21 37.77 9.35
CA ALA A 365 -8.04 36.79 10.04
C ALA A 365 -7.26 36.07 11.15
N LEU A 366 -6.04 35.59 10.87
CA LEU A 366 -5.18 34.92 11.84
C LEU A 366 -4.80 35.82 13.03
N ILE A 367 -4.54 37.10 12.78
CA ILE A 367 -4.22 38.07 13.85
C ILE A 367 -5.45 38.33 14.73
N ARG A 368 -6.65 38.38 14.16
CA ARG A 368 -7.91 38.62 14.89
C ARG A 368 -8.41 37.40 15.67
N ILE A 369 -8.17 36.18 15.18
CA ILE A 369 -8.54 34.93 15.86
C ILE A 369 -7.52 34.66 17.00
N ARG A 370 -7.54 35.48 18.05
CA ARG A 370 -6.85 35.17 19.30
C ARG A 370 -7.72 34.20 20.11
N LYS A 371 -7.28 32.95 20.22
CA LYS A 371 -7.81 32.01 21.24
C LYS A 371 -7.57 32.64 22.62
N PRO A 372 -8.59 32.74 23.51
CA PRO A 372 -8.35 33.08 24.90
C PRO A 372 -7.30 32.13 25.43
N ARG A 373 -6.22 32.67 26.00
CA ARG A 373 -5.21 31.87 26.69
C ARG A 373 -5.96 31.11 27.77
N ARG A 374 -6.03 29.79 27.64
CA ARG A 374 -6.62 28.92 28.67
C ARG A 374 -5.74 29.12 29.89
N GLU A 375 -6.20 29.94 30.84
CA GLU A 375 -5.59 30.01 32.16
C GLU A 375 -5.68 28.59 32.71
N THR A 376 -4.53 27.95 32.85
CA THR A 376 -4.42 26.68 33.55
C THR A 376 -4.93 26.95 34.96
N ALA A 377 -6.15 26.53 35.25
CA ALA A 377 -6.70 26.59 36.59
C ALA A 377 -5.69 25.89 37.50
N ALA A 378 -5.03 26.66 38.37
CA ALA A 378 -4.27 26.12 39.47
C ALA A 378 -5.25 25.24 40.27
N GLY A 379 -4.96 23.94 40.35
CA GLY A 379 -5.73 23.03 41.19
C GLY A 379 -5.74 23.55 42.63
N PRO A 380 -6.82 23.34 43.40
CA PRO A 380 -6.81 23.69 44.81
C PRO A 380 -5.72 22.87 45.48
N GLY A 381 -4.77 23.54 46.11
CA GLY A 381 -3.82 22.88 47.00
C GLY A 381 -4.59 22.22 48.12
N GLU A 382 -4.45 20.91 48.23
CA GLU A 382 -4.82 20.17 49.44
C GLU A 382 -3.90 20.63 50.57
N GLY A 383 -4.51 21.20 51.61
CA GLY A 383 -3.90 21.52 52.89
C GLY A 383 -4.64 20.79 54.00
#